data_AF-A0A523G334-F1
#
_entry.id   AF-A0A523G334-F1
#
_cell.length_a   1.000
_cell.length_b   1.000
_cell.length_c   1.000
_cell.angle_alpha   90.00
_cell.angle_beta   90.00
_cell.angle_gamma   90.00
#
_symmetry.space_group_name_H-M   'P 1'
#
loop_
_entity.id
_entity.type
_entity.pdbx_description
1 polymer ?
#
loop_
_entity_poly.entity_id
_entity_poly.type
_entity_poly.pdbx_seq_one_letter_code
_entity_poly.pdbx_strand_id
1 'polypeptide(L)'
;MTHNPPSIDDILASPTATAMPPAAPPDGVVLRDRFQAYANMFKVFAIKPGERVAFLTDPRLDRRVVEAISGIARANGASVREFMWPSTRITEIPEVTRPLLAESEFVVSTWFASTVCPFANKLRKETGQRWVKITYFRDLDLLDTPQARFPVDLVGEIVRATARAYPRDTGFDMRFTDPRGTDLTIAFTPEMTAALLGISRWRGLNTATEPGCYVHYLPTHGPNLYGRTAHGRDPKAFAKMEGVVFPQWAVGFPKPFTDEIAVEFKDDFVTSVHGNSLDAEAMREYLIGGRLQELGCGHNPKAPRYQVYPAGPNSPGALHFGINALKESAYLRRAIPDWEEPHIHMDLVTFDSTVKLGNTTLIDNGFLMSLRDEKVIGEAARYGDPVDLLEAYAI
;
A
#
# COMPACT_ATOMS: atom_id res chain seq x y z
N MET A 1 -27.14 50.82 32.37
CA MET A 1 -27.21 49.42 31.90
C MET A 1 -25.91 48.76 32.30
N THR A 2 -25.96 47.72 33.12
CA THR A 2 -24.77 46.94 33.48
C THR A 2 -24.38 46.10 32.27
N HIS A 3 -23.16 46.32 31.77
CA HIS A 3 -22.60 45.51 30.70
C HIS A 3 -22.34 44.09 31.25
N ASN A 4 -23.17 43.13 30.87
CA ASN A 4 -22.89 41.72 31.13
C ASN A 4 -21.94 41.22 30.03
N PRO A 5 -20.75 40.71 30.39
CA PRO A 5 -19.87 40.10 29.41
C PRO A 5 -20.52 38.87 28.77
N PRO A 6 -20.20 38.54 27.51
CA PRO A 6 -20.72 37.36 26.85
C PRO A 6 -20.32 36.08 27.59
N SER A 7 -21.29 35.19 27.77
CA SER A 7 -21.15 33.86 28.36
C SER A 7 -20.76 32.80 27.32
N ILE A 8 -20.46 31.58 27.77
CA ILE A 8 -20.25 30.45 26.86
C ILE A 8 -21.53 30.14 26.07
N ASP A 9 -22.71 30.27 26.69
CA ASP A 9 -23.99 30.05 26.01
C ASP A 9 -24.20 31.08 24.90
N ASP A 10 -23.78 32.33 25.10
CA ASP A 10 -23.83 33.37 24.05
C ASP A 10 -22.91 33.03 22.86
N ILE A 11 -21.77 32.39 23.11
CA ILE A 11 -20.86 31.90 22.06
C ILE A 11 -21.47 30.70 21.33
N LEU A 12 -22.00 29.70 22.06
CA LEU A 12 -22.60 28.49 21.46
C LEU A 12 -23.88 28.81 20.67
N ALA A 13 -24.65 29.80 21.10
CA ALA A 13 -25.85 30.25 20.39
C ALA A 13 -25.54 31.19 19.21
N SER A 14 -24.30 31.69 19.09
CA SER A 14 -23.95 32.61 18.03
C SER A 14 -23.90 31.91 16.66
N PRO A 15 -24.70 32.34 15.67
CA PRO A 15 -24.71 31.74 14.33
C PRO A 15 -23.42 32.00 13.55
N THR A 16 -22.56 32.87 14.06
CA THR A 16 -21.24 33.20 13.50
C THR A 16 -20.10 32.65 14.36
N ALA A 17 -20.39 31.88 15.42
CA ALA A 17 -19.34 31.23 16.19
C ALA A 17 -18.62 30.23 15.31
N THR A 18 -17.37 30.57 14.97
CA THR A 18 -16.45 29.68 14.31
C THR A 18 -15.07 29.88 14.89
N ALA A 19 -14.39 28.77 15.19
CA ALA A 19 -12.99 28.74 15.61
C ALA A 19 -12.10 28.05 14.56
N MET A 20 -12.70 27.55 13.47
CA MET A 20 -12.06 26.73 12.45
C MET A 20 -12.43 27.24 11.05
N PRO A 21 -11.58 27.03 10.03
CA PRO A 21 -11.95 27.32 8.66
C PRO A 21 -13.20 26.52 8.23
N PRO A 22 -13.92 26.95 7.18
CA PRO A 22 -15.01 26.18 6.59
C PRO A 22 -14.56 24.75 6.25
N ALA A 23 -15.46 23.78 6.46
CA ALA A 23 -15.16 22.36 6.22
C ALA A 23 -14.82 22.05 4.75
N ALA A 24 -15.44 22.79 3.81
CA ALA A 24 -15.17 22.66 2.39
C ALA A 24 -14.13 23.71 1.95
N PRO A 25 -13.06 23.30 1.24
CA PRO A 25 -12.13 24.24 0.65
C PRO A 25 -12.83 25.05 -0.47
N PRO A 26 -12.43 26.31 -0.70
CA PRO A 26 -12.91 27.08 -1.85
C PRO A 26 -12.58 26.40 -3.19
N ASP A 27 -13.39 26.62 -4.23
CA ASP A 27 -13.20 26.01 -5.56
C ASP A 27 -11.80 26.23 -6.16
N GLY A 28 -11.22 27.41 -5.94
CA GLY A 28 -9.86 27.73 -6.39
C GLY A 28 -8.79 26.83 -5.75
N VAL A 29 -9.00 26.39 -4.52
CA VAL A 29 -8.12 25.44 -3.82
C VAL A 29 -8.27 24.05 -4.43
N VAL A 30 -9.50 23.62 -4.73
CA VAL A 30 -9.78 22.33 -5.39
C VAL A 30 -9.07 22.26 -6.74
N LEU A 31 -9.16 23.31 -7.56
CA LEU A 31 -8.50 23.36 -8.86
C LEU A 31 -6.97 23.24 -8.74
N ARG A 32 -6.37 24.03 -7.82
CA ARG A 32 -4.92 23.99 -7.56
C ARG A 32 -4.46 22.60 -7.12
N ASP A 33 -5.17 22.00 -6.18
CA ASP A 33 -4.83 20.69 -5.62
C ASP A 33 -4.90 19.59 -6.68
N ARG A 34 -5.88 19.67 -7.59
CA ARG A 34 -5.98 18.74 -8.72
C ARG A 34 -4.81 18.85 -9.70
N PHE A 35 -4.35 20.07 -10.02
CA PHE A 35 -3.16 20.25 -10.86
C PHE A 35 -1.88 19.72 -10.19
N GLN A 36 -1.77 19.83 -8.86
CA GLN A 36 -0.67 19.22 -8.10
C GLN A 36 -0.70 17.69 -8.20
N ALA A 37 -1.88 17.07 -8.04
CA ALA A 37 -2.04 15.63 -8.21
C ALA A 37 -1.69 15.16 -9.62
N TYR A 38 -2.12 15.92 -10.65
CA TYR A 38 -1.68 15.66 -12.02
C TYR A 38 -0.16 15.74 -12.14
N ALA A 39 0.49 16.81 -11.66
CA ALA A 39 1.95 16.94 -11.74
C ALA A 39 2.69 15.74 -11.13
N ASN A 40 2.21 15.22 -9.99
CA ASN A 40 2.71 13.97 -9.42
C ASN A 40 2.48 12.77 -10.34
N MET A 41 1.29 12.63 -10.93
CA MET A 41 0.98 11.58 -11.91
C MET A 41 1.94 11.62 -13.11
N PHE A 42 2.15 12.80 -13.71
CA PHE A 42 3.12 12.99 -14.81
C PHE A 42 4.52 12.51 -14.41
N LYS A 43 4.97 12.91 -13.21
CA LYS A 43 6.28 12.54 -12.67
C LYS A 43 6.43 11.04 -12.41
N VAL A 44 5.40 10.39 -11.85
CA VAL A 44 5.41 8.95 -11.58
C VAL A 44 5.47 8.15 -12.87
N PHE A 45 4.60 8.48 -13.84
CA PHE A 45 4.49 7.72 -15.08
C PHE A 45 5.72 7.92 -15.97
N ALA A 46 6.27 9.14 -16.04
CA ALA A 46 7.50 9.43 -16.76
C ALA A 46 7.53 8.80 -18.17
N ILE A 47 6.41 8.88 -18.92
CA ILE A 47 6.30 8.35 -20.28
C ILE A 47 7.20 9.19 -21.19
N LYS A 48 8.06 8.53 -21.97
CA LYS A 48 9.07 9.18 -22.82
C LYS A 48 8.54 9.35 -24.25
N PRO A 49 9.06 10.35 -25.00
CA PRO A 49 8.71 10.49 -26.41
C PRO A 49 9.01 9.24 -27.23
N GLY A 50 8.08 8.91 -28.14
CA GLY A 50 8.18 7.76 -29.04
C GLY A 50 7.90 6.40 -28.43
N GLU A 51 7.64 6.29 -27.11
CA GLU A 51 7.34 4.99 -26.49
C GLU A 51 6.00 4.42 -26.99
N ARG A 52 5.94 3.09 -27.04
CA ARG A 52 4.72 2.32 -27.20
C ARG A 52 4.23 1.90 -25.82
N VAL A 53 3.10 2.48 -25.42
CA VAL A 53 2.44 2.25 -24.13
C VAL A 53 1.39 1.15 -24.29
N ALA A 54 1.54 0.06 -23.55
CA ALA A 54 0.51 -0.96 -23.41
C ALA A 54 -0.31 -0.76 -22.14
N PHE A 55 -1.62 -0.74 -22.27
CA PHE A 55 -2.55 -0.89 -21.17
C PHE A 55 -3.02 -2.33 -21.06
N LEU A 56 -2.89 -2.88 -19.86
CA LEU A 56 -3.47 -4.16 -19.45
C LEU A 56 -4.60 -3.89 -18.45
N THR A 57 -5.84 -3.97 -18.92
CA THR A 57 -7.03 -3.46 -18.20
C THR A 57 -8.05 -4.55 -17.93
N ASP A 58 -9.04 -4.22 -17.12
CA ASP A 58 -10.18 -5.07 -16.79
C ASP A 58 -11.46 -4.22 -16.73
N PRO A 59 -12.66 -4.83 -16.80
CA PRO A 59 -13.93 -4.11 -16.87
C PRO A 59 -14.24 -3.19 -15.69
N ARG A 60 -13.59 -3.35 -14.53
CA ARG A 60 -13.86 -2.54 -13.33
C ARG A 60 -12.99 -1.27 -13.28
N LEU A 61 -12.15 -1.02 -14.28
CA LEU A 61 -11.31 0.18 -14.32
C LEU A 61 -12.13 1.35 -14.87
N ASP A 62 -12.16 2.48 -14.15
CA ASP A 62 -12.74 3.72 -14.66
C ASP A 62 -12.11 4.09 -16.00
N ARG A 63 -12.95 4.32 -17.02
CA ARG A 63 -12.43 4.60 -18.35
C ARG A 63 -11.64 5.90 -18.40
N ARG A 64 -12.01 6.88 -17.56
CA ARG A 64 -11.34 8.18 -17.46
C ARG A 64 -9.86 8.04 -17.06
N VAL A 65 -9.48 7.00 -16.31
CA VAL A 65 -8.09 6.72 -15.94
C VAL A 65 -7.23 6.44 -17.17
N VAL A 66 -7.71 5.58 -18.07
CA VAL A 66 -6.97 5.28 -19.32
C VAL A 66 -6.94 6.48 -20.24
N GLU A 67 -8.04 7.25 -20.35
CA GLU A 67 -8.03 8.47 -21.17
C GLU A 67 -7.05 9.52 -20.61
N ALA A 68 -7.00 9.72 -19.29
CA ALA A 68 -6.07 10.65 -18.67
C ALA A 68 -4.61 10.25 -18.93
N ILE A 69 -4.24 8.99 -18.69
CA ILE A 69 -2.87 8.51 -18.91
C ILE A 69 -2.55 8.46 -20.42
N SER A 70 -3.52 8.14 -21.29
CA SER A 70 -3.34 8.23 -22.74
C SER A 70 -3.13 9.66 -23.20
N GLY A 71 -3.79 10.63 -22.57
CA GLY A 71 -3.52 12.06 -22.75
C GLY A 71 -2.08 12.41 -22.40
N ILE A 72 -1.55 11.93 -21.27
CA ILE A 72 -0.13 12.07 -20.90
C ILE A 72 0.77 11.46 -21.97
N ALA A 73 0.48 10.24 -22.42
CA ALA A 73 1.25 9.55 -23.44
C ALA A 73 1.31 10.37 -24.74
N ARG A 74 0.14 10.81 -25.25
CA ARG A 74 0.03 11.64 -26.45
C ARG A 74 0.73 12.99 -26.31
N ALA A 75 0.61 13.65 -25.16
CA ALA A 75 1.31 14.91 -24.90
C ALA A 75 2.84 14.76 -24.95
N ASN A 76 3.37 13.58 -24.63
CA ASN A 76 4.78 13.25 -24.77
C ASN A 76 5.16 12.73 -26.18
N GLY A 77 4.22 12.58 -27.12
CA GLY A 77 4.48 11.99 -28.43
C GLY A 77 4.65 10.46 -28.40
N ALA A 78 4.06 9.80 -27.40
CA ALA A 78 4.00 8.36 -27.28
C ALA A 78 2.70 7.80 -27.90
N SER A 79 2.69 6.51 -28.24
CA SER A 79 1.52 5.81 -28.77
C SER A 79 0.93 4.86 -27.73
N VAL A 80 -0.36 4.55 -27.83
CA VAL A 80 -1.09 3.77 -26.84
C VAL A 80 -1.83 2.62 -27.52
N ARG A 81 -1.75 1.43 -26.92
CA ARG A 81 -2.58 0.27 -27.25
C ARG A 81 -3.12 -0.32 -25.96
N GLU A 82 -4.38 -0.76 -25.98
CA GLU A 82 -5.04 -1.36 -24.83
C GLU A 82 -5.44 -2.80 -25.14
N PHE A 83 -5.31 -3.66 -24.13
CA PHE A 83 -5.93 -4.98 -24.11
C PHE A 83 -6.65 -5.19 -22.77
N MET A 84 -7.96 -5.45 -22.85
CA MET A 84 -8.81 -5.68 -21.69
C MET A 84 -9.07 -7.18 -21.52
N TRP A 85 -8.82 -7.70 -20.31
CA TRP A 85 -9.16 -9.07 -19.93
C TRP A 85 -10.37 -9.10 -19.00
N PRO A 86 -11.22 -10.14 -19.03
CA PRO A 86 -12.46 -10.17 -18.22
C PRO A 86 -12.25 -10.10 -16.70
N SER A 87 -11.04 -10.33 -16.20
CA SER A 87 -10.73 -10.30 -14.76
C SER A 87 -9.27 -9.92 -14.50
N THR A 88 -8.96 -9.41 -13.32
CA THR A 88 -7.59 -9.16 -12.87
C THR A 88 -6.90 -10.40 -12.29
N ARG A 89 -7.68 -11.46 -11.97
CA ARG A 89 -7.25 -12.68 -11.26
C ARG A 89 -6.53 -13.68 -12.15
N ILE A 90 -5.67 -13.19 -13.04
CA ILE A 90 -4.79 -14.04 -13.83
C ILE A 90 -3.42 -14.13 -13.15
N THR A 91 -2.87 -15.33 -13.11
CA THR A 91 -1.53 -15.60 -12.56
C THR A 91 -0.46 -15.60 -13.65
N GLU A 92 -0.87 -15.69 -14.92
CA GLU A 92 0.00 -15.65 -16.09
C GLU A 92 -0.49 -14.61 -17.11
N ILE A 93 0.43 -14.12 -17.93
CA ILE A 93 0.10 -13.29 -19.09
C ILE A 93 -0.46 -14.19 -20.21
N PRO A 94 -1.72 -13.99 -20.64
CA PRO A 94 -2.33 -14.76 -21.73
C PRO A 94 -1.50 -14.68 -23.01
N GLU A 95 -1.38 -15.79 -23.73
CA GLU A 95 -0.55 -15.87 -24.95
C GLU A 95 -0.94 -14.82 -25.99
N VAL A 96 -2.25 -14.56 -26.15
CA VAL A 96 -2.80 -13.55 -27.06
C VAL A 96 -2.29 -12.13 -26.77
N THR A 97 -1.92 -11.83 -25.52
CA THR A 97 -1.44 -10.50 -25.10
C THR A 97 0.08 -10.37 -25.19
N ARG A 98 0.82 -11.48 -25.31
CA ARG A 98 2.29 -11.46 -25.32
C ARG A 98 2.89 -10.62 -26.44
N PRO A 99 2.38 -10.62 -27.69
CA PRO A 99 2.91 -9.76 -28.75
C PRO A 99 2.79 -8.27 -28.42
N LEU A 100 1.64 -7.83 -27.86
CA LEU A 100 1.46 -6.45 -27.41
C LEU A 100 2.53 -6.03 -26.40
N LEU A 101 2.82 -6.90 -25.42
CA LEU A 101 3.84 -6.62 -24.41
C LEU A 101 5.26 -6.66 -24.99
N ALA A 102 5.57 -7.60 -25.88
CA ALA A 102 6.90 -7.68 -26.50
C ALA A 102 7.21 -6.43 -27.34
N GLU A 103 6.18 -5.81 -27.93
CA GLU A 103 6.31 -4.60 -28.72
C GLU A 103 6.33 -3.31 -27.89
N SER A 104 6.09 -3.32 -26.57
CA SER A 104 5.90 -2.09 -25.79
C SER A 104 7.13 -1.74 -24.94
N GLU A 105 7.46 -0.45 -24.81
CA GLU A 105 8.50 0.02 -23.86
C GLU A 105 7.93 0.31 -22.47
N PHE A 106 6.65 0.68 -22.40
CA PHE A 106 6.00 1.12 -21.17
C PHE A 106 4.67 0.40 -20.98
N VAL A 107 4.41 -0.09 -19.77
CA VAL A 107 3.20 -0.88 -19.47
C VAL A 107 2.48 -0.29 -18.26
N VAL A 108 1.17 -0.06 -18.41
CA VAL A 108 0.27 0.29 -17.33
C VAL A 108 -0.66 -0.89 -17.10
N SER A 109 -0.73 -1.41 -15.86
CA SER A 109 -1.45 -2.64 -15.59
C SER A 109 -2.31 -2.60 -14.34
N THR A 110 -3.51 -3.16 -14.47
CA THR A 110 -4.41 -3.51 -13.36
C THR A 110 -4.29 -4.97 -12.92
N TRP A 111 -3.59 -5.81 -13.69
CA TRP A 111 -3.58 -7.26 -13.53
C TRP A 111 -2.64 -7.71 -12.44
N PHE A 112 -3.06 -8.70 -11.64
CA PHE A 112 -2.23 -9.26 -10.57
C PHE A 112 -0.94 -9.91 -11.12
N ALA A 113 -1.03 -10.60 -12.26
CA ALA A 113 0.09 -11.23 -12.98
C ALA A 113 1.28 -10.30 -13.23
N SER A 114 1.07 -8.98 -13.30
CA SER A 114 2.14 -7.98 -13.50
C SER A 114 3.29 -8.11 -12.49
N THR A 115 3.00 -8.61 -11.28
CA THR A 115 3.95 -8.68 -10.15
C THR A 115 4.79 -9.97 -10.15
N VAL A 116 4.19 -11.10 -10.52
CA VAL A 116 4.75 -12.44 -10.30
C VAL A 116 5.02 -13.24 -11.57
N CYS A 117 4.44 -12.85 -12.71
CA CYS A 117 4.55 -13.64 -13.94
C CYS A 117 6.00 -13.68 -14.45
N PRO A 118 6.58 -14.88 -14.69
CA PRO A 118 7.93 -15.02 -15.23
C PRO A 118 8.14 -14.30 -16.56
N PHE A 119 7.15 -14.30 -17.46
CA PHE A 119 7.24 -13.61 -18.75
C PHE A 119 7.41 -12.09 -18.58
N ALA A 120 6.58 -11.45 -17.74
CA ALA A 120 6.66 -10.02 -17.47
C ALA A 120 7.99 -9.65 -16.77
N ASN A 121 8.43 -10.47 -15.81
CA ASN A 121 9.72 -10.30 -15.14
C ASN A 121 10.90 -10.39 -16.13
N LYS A 122 10.85 -11.35 -17.05
CA LYS A 122 11.87 -11.52 -18.10
C LYS A 122 11.94 -10.28 -19.00
N LEU A 123 10.80 -9.80 -19.50
CA LEU A 123 10.76 -8.58 -20.34
C LEU A 123 11.38 -7.38 -19.62
N ARG A 124 10.96 -7.10 -18.39
CA ARG A 124 11.54 -5.99 -17.60
C ARG A 124 13.07 -6.09 -17.48
N LYS A 125 13.58 -7.30 -17.18
CA LYS A 125 15.01 -7.53 -16.97
C LYS A 125 15.83 -7.46 -18.26
N GLU A 126 15.30 -7.99 -19.37
CA GLU A 126 16.06 -8.15 -20.60
C GLU A 126 15.91 -6.97 -21.56
N THR A 127 14.75 -6.32 -21.61
CA THR A 127 14.50 -5.21 -22.54
C THR A 127 14.51 -3.84 -21.86
N GLY A 128 14.50 -3.81 -20.52
CA GLY A 128 14.36 -2.57 -19.77
C GLY A 128 12.93 -2.01 -19.79
N GLN A 129 11.93 -2.80 -20.18
CA GLN A 129 10.52 -2.40 -20.17
C GLN A 129 10.10 -1.88 -18.79
N ARG A 130 9.39 -0.75 -18.76
CA ARG A 130 9.02 -0.01 -17.53
C ARG A 130 7.55 -0.25 -17.21
N TRP A 131 7.23 -0.48 -15.94
CA TRP A 131 5.88 -0.87 -15.52
C TRP A 131 5.33 0.02 -14.40
N VAL A 132 4.07 0.44 -14.55
CA VAL A 132 3.27 1.08 -13.52
C VAL A 132 2.03 0.22 -13.23
N LYS A 133 1.93 -0.31 -12.01
CA LYS A 133 0.74 -1.00 -11.51
C LYS A 133 -0.25 0.02 -10.94
N ILE A 134 -1.50 -0.01 -11.37
CA ILE A 134 -2.56 0.93 -10.98
C ILE A 134 -3.67 0.26 -10.16
N THR A 135 -3.34 -0.79 -9.39
CA THR A 135 -4.31 -1.51 -8.55
C THR A 135 -5.02 -0.61 -7.54
N TYR A 136 -4.35 0.43 -7.04
CA TYR A 136 -4.91 1.40 -6.11
C TYR A 136 -5.52 2.63 -6.79
N PHE A 137 -5.25 2.84 -8.09
CA PHE A 137 -5.71 4.01 -8.85
C PHE A 137 -6.67 3.57 -9.96
N ARG A 138 -7.87 3.16 -9.53
CA ARG A 138 -8.90 2.60 -10.41
C ARG A 138 -10.01 3.57 -10.78
N ASP A 139 -10.02 4.74 -10.15
CA ASP A 139 -10.99 5.82 -10.32
C ASP A 139 -10.22 7.14 -10.47
N LEU A 140 -10.53 7.94 -11.49
CA LEU A 140 -9.86 9.20 -11.73
C LEU A 140 -10.10 10.21 -10.59
N ASP A 141 -11.21 10.09 -9.87
CA ASP A 141 -11.57 11.00 -8.77
C ASP A 141 -10.65 10.80 -7.54
N LEU A 142 -9.84 9.74 -7.52
CA LEU A 142 -8.75 9.61 -6.55
C LEU A 142 -7.70 10.74 -6.68
N LEU A 143 -7.63 11.44 -7.82
CA LEU A 143 -6.77 12.63 -7.96
C LEU A 143 -7.21 13.80 -7.07
N ASP A 144 -8.46 13.81 -6.61
CA ASP A 144 -8.97 14.85 -5.70
C ASP A 144 -8.60 14.57 -4.23
N THR A 145 -7.93 13.45 -3.96
CA THR A 145 -7.54 13.06 -2.60
C THR A 145 -6.19 13.65 -2.18
N PRO A 146 -5.98 13.93 -0.87
CA PRO A 146 -4.70 14.41 -0.36
C PRO A 146 -3.50 13.50 -0.67
N GLN A 147 -3.68 12.19 -0.74
CA GLN A 147 -2.60 11.24 -1.09
C GLN A 147 -2.09 11.38 -2.52
N ALA A 148 -2.92 11.81 -3.47
CA ALA A 148 -2.51 11.95 -4.86
C ALA A 148 -1.56 13.15 -5.08
N ARG A 149 -1.71 14.19 -4.25
CA ARG A 149 -0.86 15.38 -4.24
C ARG A 149 0.36 15.28 -3.32
N PHE A 150 0.45 14.24 -2.48
CA PHE A 150 1.60 14.07 -1.59
C PHE A 150 2.91 13.88 -2.39
N PRO A 151 4.00 14.62 -2.09
CA PRO A 151 5.20 14.61 -2.92
C PRO A 151 5.82 13.21 -3.05
N VAL A 152 5.92 12.72 -4.29
CA VAL A 152 6.43 11.36 -4.59
C VAL A 152 7.89 11.14 -4.12
N ASP A 153 8.72 12.17 -4.16
CA ASP A 153 10.12 12.08 -3.70
C ASP A 153 10.19 11.92 -2.18
N LEU A 154 9.25 12.56 -1.46
CA LEU A 154 9.16 12.48 -0.01
C LEU A 154 8.74 11.07 0.43
N VAL A 155 7.80 10.42 -0.29
CA VAL A 155 7.52 8.97 -0.10
C VAL A 155 8.82 8.16 -0.23
N GLY A 156 9.65 8.49 -1.22
CA GLY A 156 10.94 7.83 -1.43
C GLY A 156 11.91 8.00 -0.26
N GLU A 157 11.97 9.19 0.34
CA GLU A 157 12.81 9.42 1.51
C GLU A 157 12.28 8.73 2.77
N ILE A 158 10.95 8.71 2.98
CA ILE A 158 10.33 7.96 4.09
C ILE A 158 10.67 6.47 3.96
N VAL A 159 10.63 5.91 2.75
CA VAL A 159 11.04 4.52 2.49
C VAL A 159 12.52 4.29 2.84
N ARG A 160 13.42 5.17 2.39
CA ARG A 160 14.85 5.06 2.70
C ARG A 160 15.14 5.21 4.19
N ALA A 161 14.43 6.10 4.88
CA ALA A 161 14.52 6.28 6.33
C ALA A 161 14.07 5.01 7.07
N THR A 162 12.97 4.41 6.64
CA THR A 162 12.49 3.12 7.17
C THR A 162 13.54 2.02 6.96
N ALA A 163 14.19 1.97 5.78
CA ALA A 163 15.27 1.01 5.50
C ALA A 163 16.54 1.21 6.34
N ARG A 164 16.80 2.43 6.84
CA ARG A 164 17.96 2.72 7.70
C ARG A 164 17.79 2.14 9.10
N ALA A 165 16.55 1.91 9.56
CA ALA A 165 16.27 1.37 10.89
C ALA A 165 16.60 -0.12 11.04
N TYR A 166 16.74 -0.86 9.93
CA TYR A 166 17.03 -2.30 9.95
C TYR A 166 18.49 -2.59 10.34
N PRO A 167 18.74 -3.43 11.36
CA PRO A 167 20.06 -3.99 11.61
C PRO A 167 20.52 -4.84 10.42
N ARG A 168 21.74 -4.58 9.92
CA ARG A 168 22.27 -5.22 8.69
C ARG A 168 23.25 -6.35 8.98
N ASP A 169 24.08 -6.19 10.02
CA ASP A 169 25.23 -7.06 10.26
C ASP A 169 25.02 -8.03 11.44
N THR A 170 23.84 -8.00 12.06
CA THR A 170 23.49 -8.85 13.21
C THR A 170 22.07 -9.39 13.07
N GLY A 171 21.85 -10.58 13.62
CA GLY A 171 20.50 -11.13 13.75
C GLY A 171 19.69 -10.38 14.80
N PHE A 172 18.38 -10.31 14.61
CA PHE A 172 17.46 -9.65 15.53
C PHE A 172 16.06 -10.27 15.43
N ASP A 173 15.24 -10.00 16.44
CA ASP A 173 13.82 -10.33 16.41
C ASP A 173 13.01 -9.12 15.94
N MET A 174 12.22 -9.32 14.89
CA MET A 174 11.18 -8.37 14.49
C MET A 174 9.91 -8.70 15.29
N ARG A 175 9.54 -7.84 16.23
CA ARG A 175 8.42 -8.07 17.15
C ARG A 175 7.28 -7.08 16.93
N PHE A 176 6.07 -7.61 16.85
CA PHE A 176 4.81 -6.86 16.72
C PHE A 176 4.04 -6.99 18.02
N THR A 177 3.62 -5.87 18.61
CA THR A 177 2.84 -5.86 19.85
C THR A 177 1.73 -4.82 19.81
N ASP A 178 0.62 -5.07 20.48
CA ASP A 178 -0.42 -4.05 20.71
C ASP A 178 -1.20 -4.33 22.01
N PRO A 179 -2.02 -3.37 22.50
CA PRO A 179 -2.80 -3.54 23.73
C PRO A 179 -3.88 -4.63 23.68
N ARG A 180 -4.25 -5.14 22.49
CA ARG A 180 -5.25 -6.22 22.35
C ARG A 180 -4.66 -7.60 22.63
N GLY A 181 -3.34 -7.70 22.71
CA GLY A 181 -2.64 -8.96 22.96
C GLY A 181 -1.92 -9.52 21.74
N THR A 182 -1.82 -8.77 20.62
CA THR A 182 -0.88 -9.16 19.55
C THR A 182 0.52 -9.25 20.15
N ASP A 183 1.18 -10.37 19.90
CA ASP A 183 2.58 -10.60 20.23
C ASP A 183 3.12 -11.61 19.22
N LEU A 184 3.62 -11.11 18.09
CA LEU A 184 4.18 -11.91 17.00
C LEU A 184 5.66 -11.60 16.88
N THR A 185 6.50 -12.63 16.77
CA THR A 185 7.94 -12.49 16.58
C THR A 185 8.38 -13.22 15.32
N ILE A 186 9.22 -12.56 14.51
CA ILE A 186 9.90 -13.15 13.35
C ILE A 186 11.41 -13.00 13.57
N ALA A 187 12.15 -14.11 13.61
CA ALA A 187 13.60 -14.06 13.71
C ALA A 187 14.22 -13.68 12.36
N PHE A 188 15.06 -12.66 12.34
CA PHE A 188 15.79 -12.18 11.17
C PHE A 188 17.28 -12.50 11.26
N THR A 189 17.84 -12.93 10.13
CA THR A 189 19.29 -13.02 9.92
C THR A 189 19.81 -11.84 9.09
N PRO A 190 21.13 -11.55 9.11
CA PRO A 190 21.75 -10.57 8.21
C PRO A 190 21.41 -10.82 6.73
N GLU A 191 21.39 -12.07 6.30
CA GLU A 191 21.07 -12.47 4.93
C GLU A 191 19.61 -12.15 4.58
N MET A 192 18.69 -12.37 5.52
CA MET A 192 17.28 -12.01 5.35
C MET A 192 17.11 -10.50 5.18
N THR A 193 17.78 -9.71 5.99
CA THR A 193 17.77 -8.24 5.85
C THR A 193 18.35 -7.82 4.51
N ALA A 194 19.49 -8.37 4.10
CA ALA A 194 20.12 -8.06 2.83
C ALA A 194 19.21 -8.40 1.64
N ALA A 195 18.57 -9.57 1.66
CA ALA A 195 17.63 -10.00 0.63
C ALA A 195 16.37 -9.13 0.59
N LEU A 196 15.81 -8.79 1.76
CA LEU A 196 14.65 -7.91 1.88
C LEU A 196 14.98 -6.52 1.34
N LEU A 197 16.01 -5.86 1.85
CA LEU A 197 16.37 -4.49 1.46
C LEU A 197 17.00 -4.39 0.06
N GLY A 198 17.41 -5.53 -0.51
CA GLY A 198 17.95 -5.62 -1.87
C GLY A 198 16.91 -5.47 -2.98
N ILE A 199 15.61 -5.59 -2.68
CA ILE A 199 14.56 -5.39 -3.70
C ILE A 199 14.45 -3.91 -4.09
N SER A 200 14.13 -3.64 -5.34
CA SER A 200 14.09 -2.29 -5.91
C SER A 200 13.17 -1.32 -5.16
N ARG A 201 12.09 -1.81 -4.54
CA ARG A 201 11.13 -0.98 -3.79
C ARG A 201 11.75 -0.25 -2.60
N TRP A 202 12.77 -0.82 -1.94
CA TRP A 202 13.47 -0.17 -0.83
C TRP A 202 14.42 0.95 -1.24
N ARG A 203 14.67 1.13 -2.55
CA ARG A 203 15.45 2.28 -3.06
C ARG A 203 14.70 3.61 -2.90
N GLY A 204 13.39 3.56 -2.64
CA GLY A 204 12.54 4.75 -2.59
C GLY A 204 12.36 5.39 -3.97
N LEU A 205 12.46 4.60 -5.04
CA LEU A 205 12.20 5.03 -6.41
C LEU A 205 10.73 4.78 -6.73
N ASN A 206 9.94 5.84 -6.63
CA ASN A 206 8.49 5.80 -6.86
C ASN A 206 8.09 6.37 -8.23
N THR A 207 9.06 6.59 -9.11
CA THR A 207 8.87 7.06 -10.49
C THR A 207 9.37 6.01 -11.47
N ALA A 208 8.68 5.85 -12.58
CA ALA A 208 9.01 4.86 -13.57
C ALA A 208 10.22 5.25 -14.45
N THR A 209 11.12 6.14 -14.05
CA THR A 209 12.15 6.74 -14.94
C THR A 209 13.21 5.76 -15.47
N GLU A 210 13.55 4.75 -14.66
CA GLU A 210 14.64 3.78 -14.93
C GLU A 210 14.19 2.60 -15.80
N PRO A 211 15.06 2.05 -16.67
CA PRO A 211 14.81 0.79 -17.37
C PRO A 211 14.52 -0.36 -16.39
N GLY A 212 13.52 -1.18 -16.70
CA GLY A 212 13.16 -2.37 -15.92
C GLY A 212 12.41 -2.08 -14.61
N CYS A 213 12.07 -0.81 -14.33
CA CYS A 213 11.37 -0.44 -13.12
C CYS A 213 9.96 -1.04 -13.04
N TYR A 214 9.50 -1.19 -11.80
CA TYR A 214 8.15 -1.64 -11.47
C TYR A 214 7.67 -0.83 -10.27
N VAL A 215 6.75 0.10 -10.50
CA VAL A 215 6.25 1.02 -9.48
C VAL A 215 4.72 0.91 -9.35
N HIS A 216 4.20 1.30 -8.19
CA HIS A 216 2.75 1.33 -7.95
C HIS A 216 2.26 2.78 -7.97
N TYR A 217 1.09 3.00 -8.56
CA TYR A 217 0.37 4.26 -8.49
C TYR A 217 -1.04 4.02 -7.95
N LEU A 218 -1.56 4.80 -6.98
CA LEU A 218 -0.93 5.90 -6.25
C LEU A 218 0.32 5.46 -5.44
N PRO A 219 1.30 6.36 -5.19
CA PRO A 219 2.51 6.03 -4.44
C PRO A 219 2.22 5.98 -2.93
N THR A 220 1.36 5.04 -2.53
CA THR A 220 0.84 4.91 -1.17
C THR A 220 1.35 3.62 -0.53
N HIS A 221 1.30 2.53 -1.29
CA HIS A 221 1.84 1.23 -0.88
C HIS A 221 3.38 1.24 -0.94
N GLY A 222 4.02 1.22 0.23
CA GLY A 222 5.47 1.11 0.35
C GLY A 222 5.96 -0.34 0.29
N PRO A 223 7.28 -0.58 0.41
CA PRO A 223 7.81 -1.92 0.53
C PRO A 223 7.29 -2.62 1.79
N ASN A 224 7.13 -3.93 1.71
CA ASN A 224 6.65 -4.74 2.84
C ASN A 224 7.78 -4.82 3.89
N LEU A 225 7.44 -4.63 5.18
CA LEU A 225 8.41 -4.69 6.28
C LEU A 225 8.93 -6.10 6.50
N TYR A 226 8.11 -7.10 6.15
CA TYR A 226 8.50 -8.49 5.96
C TYR A 226 7.85 -9.02 4.68
N GLY A 227 8.49 -9.98 4.03
CA GLY A 227 7.85 -10.78 3.00
C GLY A 227 8.76 -11.91 2.55
N ARG A 228 8.22 -12.84 1.75
CA ARG A 228 9.00 -14.01 1.26
C ARG A 228 10.23 -13.63 0.44
N THR A 229 10.37 -12.37 0.02
CA THR A 229 11.61 -11.81 -0.55
C THR A 229 12.80 -11.85 0.40
N ALA A 230 12.57 -11.78 1.72
CA ALA A 230 13.61 -11.99 2.73
C ALA A 230 14.27 -13.38 2.63
N HIS A 231 13.58 -14.34 2.00
CA HIS A 231 14.10 -15.68 1.72
C HIS A 231 14.37 -15.90 0.23
N GLY A 232 14.66 -14.84 -0.53
CA GLY A 232 14.89 -14.94 -1.97
C GLY A 232 13.70 -15.48 -2.77
N ARG A 233 12.49 -15.44 -2.20
CA ARG A 233 11.26 -16.06 -2.74
C ARG A 233 11.31 -17.58 -2.85
N ASP A 234 12.18 -18.25 -2.07
CA ASP A 234 12.18 -19.71 -2.02
C ASP A 234 10.85 -20.23 -1.40
N PRO A 235 10.04 -21.00 -2.15
CA PRO A 235 8.77 -21.53 -1.64
C PRO A 235 8.96 -22.54 -0.49
N LYS A 236 10.17 -23.11 -0.34
CA LYS A 236 10.53 -24.07 0.71
C LYS A 236 11.21 -23.42 1.91
N ALA A 237 11.62 -22.16 1.81
CA ALA A 237 12.24 -21.48 2.93
C ALA A 237 11.29 -21.37 4.10
N PHE A 238 11.87 -21.46 5.29
CA PHE A 238 11.18 -21.43 6.56
C PHE A 238 11.49 -20.12 7.27
N ALA A 239 10.47 -19.42 7.76
CA ALA A 239 10.64 -18.27 8.64
C ALA A 239 10.34 -18.70 10.08
N LYS A 240 11.30 -18.52 10.99
CA LYS A 240 11.04 -18.78 12.41
C LYS A 240 10.11 -17.68 12.95
N MET A 241 8.83 -18.02 13.01
CA MET A 241 7.73 -17.13 13.35
C MET A 241 6.86 -17.75 14.41
N GLU A 242 6.67 -17.03 15.51
CA GLU A 242 5.93 -17.50 16.69
C GLU A 242 5.06 -16.37 17.23
N GLY A 243 3.84 -16.72 17.66
CA GLY A 243 2.98 -15.82 18.42
C GLY A 243 1.61 -15.63 17.81
N VAL A 244 0.96 -14.51 18.12
CA VAL A 244 -0.46 -14.30 17.80
C VAL A 244 -0.71 -12.88 17.31
N VAL A 245 -1.64 -12.76 16.37
CA VAL A 245 -2.13 -11.46 15.85
C VAL A 245 -3.62 -11.33 16.17
N PHE A 246 -4.00 -10.18 16.74
CA PHE A 246 -5.38 -9.78 16.98
C PHE A 246 -5.78 -8.67 16.01
N PRO A 247 -6.23 -9.01 14.78
CA PRO A 247 -6.59 -8.01 13.80
C PRO A 247 -7.85 -7.24 14.20
N GLN A 248 -7.89 -5.97 13.83
CA GLN A 248 -9.08 -5.12 13.99
C GLN A 248 -10.03 -5.26 12.81
N TRP A 249 -9.50 -5.60 11.64
CA TRP A 249 -10.27 -5.74 10.41
C TRP A 249 -9.54 -6.65 9.42
N ALA A 250 -10.15 -6.93 8.27
CA ALA A 250 -9.52 -7.64 7.17
C ALA A 250 -10.21 -7.31 5.85
N VAL A 251 -9.49 -7.46 4.74
CA VAL A 251 -10.07 -7.24 3.41
C VAL A 251 -11.18 -8.25 3.13
N GLY A 252 -12.29 -7.78 2.55
CA GLY A 252 -13.47 -8.61 2.27
C GLY A 252 -14.46 -8.74 3.42
N PHE A 253 -14.20 -8.09 4.55
CA PHE A 253 -15.18 -7.94 5.63
C PHE A 253 -15.74 -6.51 5.62
N PRO A 254 -17.07 -6.32 5.70
CA PRO A 254 -17.68 -5.00 5.49
C PRO A 254 -17.43 -4.00 6.62
N LYS A 255 -17.02 -4.46 7.81
CA LYS A 255 -16.80 -3.66 9.00
C LYS A 255 -15.68 -4.25 9.88
N PRO A 256 -15.03 -3.44 10.73
CA PRO A 256 -14.12 -3.93 11.75
C PRO A 256 -14.75 -5.02 12.62
N PHE A 257 -13.91 -5.93 13.12
CA PHE A 257 -14.34 -7.03 13.96
C PHE A 257 -14.78 -6.52 15.32
N THR A 258 -15.93 -7.02 15.77
CA THR A 258 -16.46 -6.80 17.11
C THR A 258 -16.11 -7.94 18.08
N ASP A 259 -15.74 -9.10 17.52
CA ASP A 259 -15.26 -10.26 18.26
C ASP A 259 -13.74 -10.21 18.36
N GLU A 260 -13.20 -10.78 19.44
CA GLU A 260 -11.75 -10.86 19.64
C GLU A 260 -11.20 -12.07 18.87
N ILE A 261 -10.90 -11.84 17.59
CA ILE A 261 -10.34 -12.87 16.71
C ILE A 261 -8.82 -12.89 16.91
N ALA A 262 -8.27 -14.08 17.19
CA ALA A 262 -6.83 -14.27 17.35
C ALA A 262 -6.32 -15.29 16.33
N VAL A 263 -5.27 -14.96 15.59
CA VAL A 263 -4.63 -15.83 14.60
C VAL A 263 -3.24 -16.20 15.09
N GLU A 264 -3.04 -17.47 15.45
CA GLU A 264 -1.79 -17.98 16.03
C GLU A 264 -0.88 -18.51 14.93
N PHE A 265 0.39 -18.11 15.00
CA PHE A 265 1.48 -18.59 14.18
C PHE A 265 2.44 -19.43 15.02
N LYS A 266 2.83 -20.57 14.45
CA LYS A 266 3.90 -21.40 14.97
C LYS A 266 4.71 -21.93 13.80
N ASP A 267 6.04 -21.79 13.90
CA ASP A 267 6.97 -22.31 12.92
C ASP A 267 6.59 -21.95 11.46
N ASP A 268 6.33 -20.66 11.15
CA ASP A 268 5.93 -20.12 9.81
C ASP A 268 4.45 -20.32 9.43
N PHE A 269 3.69 -21.15 10.15
CA PHE A 269 2.32 -21.52 9.77
C PHE A 269 1.27 -20.97 10.73
N VAL A 270 0.10 -20.63 10.19
CA VAL A 270 -1.10 -20.42 11.00
C VAL A 270 -1.55 -21.76 11.57
N THR A 271 -1.51 -21.94 12.88
CA THR A 271 -1.91 -23.19 13.55
C THR A 271 -3.31 -23.15 14.12
N SER A 272 -3.80 -21.97 14.47
CA SER A 272 -5.12 -21.82 15.07
C SER A 272 -5.73 -20.45 14.76
N VAL A 273 -7.07 -20.42 14.78
CA VAL A 273 -7.86 -19.18 14.73
C VAL A 273 -8.93 -19.26 15.82
N HIS A 274 -8.86 -18.33 16.76
CA HIS A 274 -9.76 -18.19 17.90
C HIS A 274 -10.83 -17.12 17.64
N GLY A 275 -11.91 -17.17 18.40
CA GLY A 275 -13.10 -16.31 18.24
C GLY A 275 -14.38 -17.13 18.06
N ASN A 276 -15.51 -16.51 18.38
CA ASN A 276 -16.82 -17.14 18.42
C ASN A 276 -17.79 -16.61 17.34
N SER A 277 -17.39 -15.58 16.61
CA SER A 277 -18.17 -14.97 15.53
C SER A 277 -18.13 -15.79 14.24
N LEU A 278 -19.09 -15.50 13.34
CA LEU A 278 -19.07 -16.02 11.97
C LEU A 278 -17.84 -15.54 11.19
N ASP A 279 -17.30 -14.36 11.52
CA ASP A 279 -16.07 -13.86 10.93
C ASP A 279 -14.88 -14.73 11.33
N ALA A 280 -14.79 -15.11 12.61
CA ALA A 280 -13.78 -16.04 13.11
C ALA A 280 -13.91 -17.45 12.48
N GLU A 281 -15.14 -17.93 12.29
CA GLU A 281 -15.40 -19.20 11.59
C GLU A 281 -14.90 -19.15 10.14
N ALA A 282 -15.24 -18.09 9.39
CA ALA A 282 -14.78 -17.90 8.02
C ALA A 282 -13.24 -17.83 7.92
N MET A 283 -12.59 -17.19 8.90
CA MET A 283 -11.13 -17.17 8.97
C MET A 283 -10.54 -18.53 9.30
N ARG A 284 -11.13 -19.28 10.24
CA ARG A 284 -10.64 -20.61 10.66
C ARG A 284 -10.67 -21.63 9.53
N GLU A 285 -11.73 -21.64 8.72
CA GLU A 285 -11.87 -22.57 7.59
C GLU A 285 -10.79 -22.41 6.52
N TYR A 286 -10.17 -21.23 6.46
CA TYR A 286 -9.39 -20.77 5.34
C TYR A 286 -7.92 -20.50 5.69
N LEU A 287 -7.63 -19.89 6.84
CA LEU A 287 -6.27 -19.46 7.21
C LEU A 287 -5.40 -20.58 7.78
N ILE A 288 -5.96 -21.59 8.44
CA ILE A 288 -5.17 -22.65 9.09
C ILE A 288 -4.31 -23.39 8.05
N GLY A 289 -3.02 -23.53 8.36
CA GLY A 289 -1.98 -24.06 7.47
C GLY A 289 -1.45 -23.05 6.44
N GLY A 290 -2.02 -21.85 6.39
CA GLY A 290 -1.51 -20.73 5.60
C GLY A 290 -0.20 -20.18 6.16
N ARG A 291 0.48 -19.36 5.36
CA ARG A 291 1.76 -18.72 5.71
C ARG A 291 1.70 -17.23 5.48
N LEU A 292 2.43 -16.47 6.30
CA LEU A 292 2.59 -15.05 6.08
C LEU A 292 3.40 -14.82 4.79
N GLN A 293 2.74 -14.25 3.79
CA GLN A 293 3.35 -13.91 2.51
C GLN A 293 4.01 -12.53 2.58
N GLU A 294 3.35 -11.59 3.24
CA GLU A 294 3.81 -10.23 3.40
C GLU A 294 3.31 -9.56 4.68
N LEU A 295 4.08 -8.59 5.15
CA LEU A 295 3.65 -7.61 6.12
C LEU A 295 3.74 -6.22 5.48
N GLY A 296 2.62 -5.72 5.00
CA GLY A 296 2.54 -4.44 4.31
C GLY A 296 2.47 -3.25 5.26
N CYS A 297 3.01 -2.12 4.81
CA CYS A 297 2.92 -0.83 5.49
C CYS A 297 2.92 0.30 4.45
N GLY A 298 1.98 1.23 4.62
CA GLY A 298 1.93 2.48 3.87
C GLY A 298 3.13 3.40 4.13
N HIS A 299 3.44 4.28 3.18
CA HIS A 299 4.49 5.31 3.34
C HIS A 299 4.04 6.72 2.92
N ASN A 300 2.73 6.91 2.68
CA ASN A 300 2.13 8.19 2.32
C ASN A 300 1.23 8.69 3.47
N PRO A 301 1.66 9.68 4.28
CA PRO A 301 0.90 10.21 5.44
C PRO A 301 -0.49 10.72 5.11
N LYS A 302 -0.76 11.02 3.84
CA LYS A 302 -2.05 11.52 3.35
C LYS A 302 -2.95 10.43 2.79
N ALA A 303 -2.51 9.17 2.82
CA ALA A 303 -3.36 8.02 2.52
C ALA A 303 -4.39 7.83 3.65
N PRO A 304 -5.67 7.53 3.34
CA PRO A 304 -6.68 7.31 4.36
C PRO A 304 -6.30 6.17 5.30
N ARG A 305 -6.39 6.41 6.62
CA ARG A 305 -5.93 5.44 7.61
C ARG A 305 -6.80 4.18 7.68
N TYR A 306 -8.11 4.36 7.61
CA TYR A 306 -9.08 3.27 7.78
C TYR A 306 -9.63 2.69 6.47
N GLN A 307 -8.99 3.01 5.34
CA GLN A 307 -9.31 2.37 4.06
C GLN A 307 -8.48 1.10 3.91
N VAL A 308 -9.13 -0.07 3.92
CA VAL A 308 -8.46 -1.38 3.86
C VAL A 308 -8.52 -2.05 2.48
N TYR A 309 -9.49 -1.72 1.63
CA TYR A 309 -9.60 -2.27 0.28
C TYR A 309 -8.73 -1.49 -0.72
N PRO A 310 -8.09 -2.14 -1.71
CA PRO A 310 -8.14 -3.56 -2.04
C PRO A 310 -7.09 -4.44 -1.35
N ALA A 311 -6.10 -3.89 -0.66
CA ALA A 311 -4.97 -4.66 -0.14
C ALA A 311 -4.34 -4.00 1.10
N GLY A 312 -5.10 -3.98 2.20
CA GLY A 312 -4.70 -3.39 3.49
C GLY A 312 -4.62 -1.84 3.51
N PRO A 313 -4.39 -1.26 4.70
CA PRO A 313 -4.23 0.17 4.85
C PRO A 313 -2.91 0.65 4.25
N ASN A 314 -2.97 1.74 3.49
CA ASN A 314 -1.81 2.34 2.84
C ASN A 314 -1.30 3.60 3.57
N SER A 315 -1.80 3.86 4.78
CA SER A 315 -1.28 4.90 5.67
C SER A 315 -0.06 4.41 6.46
N PRO A 316 0.95 5.25 6.69
CA PRO A 316 2.09 4.95 7.54
C PRO A 316 1.70 4.43 8.93
N GLY A 317 2.36 3.35 9.35
CA GLY A 317 2.25 2.76 10.68
C GLY A 317 1.02 1.87 10.89
N ALA A 318 0.03 1.92 9.99
CA ALA A 318 -0.97 0.87 9.89
C ALA A 318 -0.39 -0.31 9.11
N LEU A 319 -0.75 -1.53 9.52
CA LEU A 319 -0.17 -2.77 9.01
C LEU A 319 -1.25 -3.64 8.39
N HIS A 320 -0.85 -4.41 7.39
CA HIS A 320 -1.55 -5.64 7.04
C HIS A 320 -0.63 -6.86 7.07
N PHE A 321 -1.19 -7.97 7.52
CA PHE A 321 -0.59 -9.30 7.53
C PHE A 321 -1.22 -10.10 6.40
N GLY A 322 -0.56 -10.09 5.24
CA GLY A 322 -1.00 -10.80 4.05
C GLY A 322 -0.66 -12.28 4.15
N ILE A 323 -1.67 -13.12 4.39
CA ILE A 323 -1.54 -14.57 4.55
C ILE A 323 -1.97 -15.26 3.28
N ASN A 324 -1.13 -16.14 2.74
CA ASN A 324 -1.52 -17.06 1.69
C ASN A 324 -2.02 -18.37 2.30
N ALA A 325 -3.29 -18.66 2.07
CA ALA A 325 -3.94 -19.90 2.45
C ALA A 325 -3.59 -21.06 1.50
N LEU A 326 -3.95 -22.28 1.90
CA LEU A 326 -3.72 -23.50 1.12
C LEU A 326 -4.70 -23.67 -0.04
N LYS A 327 -5.86 -23.00 0.00
CA LYS A 327 -6.94 -23.08 -0.98
C LYS A 327 -7.74 -21.78 -0.98
N GLU A 328 -8.55 -21.57 -2.02
CA GLU A 328 -9.42 -20.39 -2.10
C GLU A 328 -10.48 -20.37 -0.97
N SER A 329 -10.77 -19.18 -0.46
CA SER A 329 -11.83 -18.93 0.51
C SER A 329 -13.21 -18.97 -0.15
N ALA A 330 -14.09 -19.86 0.32
CA ALA A 330 -15.49 -19.87 -0.09
C ALA A 330 -16.23 -18.60 0.35
N TYR A 331 -15.85 -18.02 1.49
CA TYR A 331 -16.40 -16.75 1.96
C TYR A 331 -16.04 -15.61 1.01
N LEU A 332 -14.76 -15.42 0.67
CA LEU A 332 -14.34 -14.31 -0.21
C LEU A 332 -14.91 -14.43 -1.61
N ARG A 333 -15.05 -15.67 -2.13
CA ARG A 333 -15.74 -15.92 -3.41
C ARG A 333 -17.18 -15.40 -3.43
N ARG A 334 -17.85 -15.33 -2.28
CA ARG A 334 -19.22 -14.79 -2.14
C ARG A 334 -19.22 -13.30 -1.80
N ALA A 335 -18.36 -12.88 -0.88
CA ALA A 335 -18.34 -11.51 -0.36
C ALA A 335 -17.75 -10.51 -1.37
N ILE A 336 -16.69 -10.90 -2.08
CA ILE A 336 -15.95 -10.07 -3.03
C ILE A 336 -15.56 -10.89 -4.29
N PRO A 337 -16.56 -11.35 -5.08
CA PRO A 337 -16.35 -12.28 -6.18
C PRO A 337 -15.35 -11.82 -7.24
N ASP A 338 -15.18 -10.51 -7.41
CA ASP A 338 -14.29 -9.88 -8.40
C ASP A 338 -13.11 -9.13 -7.78
N TRP A 339 -12.67 -9.53 -6.59
CA TRP A 339 -11.50 -8.94 -5.94
C TRP A 339 -10.24 -8.99 -6.83
N GLU A 340 -9.41 -7.94 -6.76
CA GLU A 340 -8.18 -7.79 -7.54
C GLU A 340 -7.16 -8.89 -7.24
N GLU A 341 -7.14 -9.34 -5.99
CA GLU A 341 -6.25 -10.34 -5.43
C GLU A 341 -6.88 -11.74 -5.58
N PRO A 342 -6.08 -12.80 -5.70
CA PRO A 342 -6.62 -14.16 -5.70
C PRO A 342 -7.24 -14.47 -4.33
N HIS A 343 -8.34 -15.23 -4.31
CA HIS A 343 -9.07 -15.60 -3.07
C HIS A 343 -8.31 -16.56 -2.14
N ILE A 344 -7.02 -16.75 -2.38
CA ILE A 344 -6.06 -17.43 -1.50
C ILE A 344 -5.25 -16.46 -0.64
N HIS A 345 -5.34 -15.15 -0.89
CA HIS A 345 -4.67 -14.11 -0.12
C HIS A 345 -5.62 -13.45 0.87
N MET A 346 -5.16 -13.11 2.07
CA MET A 346 -5.95 -12.38 3.06
C MET A 346 -5.08 -11.41 3.83
N ASP A 347 -5.49 -10.15 3.80
CA ASP A 347 -4.87 -9.07 4.54
C ASP A 347 -5.61 -8.83 5.84
N LEU A 348 -5.04 -9.30 6.95
CA LEU A 348 -5.50 -8.97 8.29
C LEU A 348 -4.90 -7.63 8.71
N VAL A 349 -5.67 -6.75 9.34
CA VAL A 349 -5.29 -5.34 9.53
C VAL A 349 -5.17 -4.97 11.00
N THR A 350 -4.10 -4.24 11.33
CA THR A 350 -3.94 -3.54 12.61
C THR A 350 -3.56 -2.08 12.38
N PHE A 351 -4.06 -1.17 13.21
CA PHE A 351 -3.88 0.28 13.06
C PHE A 351 -2.98 0.91 14.12
N ASP A 352 -2.62 0.18 15.16
CA ASP A 352 -1.98 0.72 16.38
C ASP A 352 -0.87 -0.19 16.92
N SER A 353 -0.36 -1.11 16.10
CA SER A 353 0.75 -1.98 16.52
C SER A 353 2.04 -1.19 16.71
N THR A 354 2.82 -1.62 17.71
CA THR A 354 4.23 -1.28 17.88
C THR A 354 5.09 -2.35 17.22
N VAL A 355 6.07 -1.92 16.43
CA VAL A 355 7.03 -2.81 15.74
C VAL A 355 8.45 -2.49 16.18
N LYS A 356 9.16 -3.49 16.68
CA LYS A 356 10.58 -3.38 17.05
C LYS A 356 11.46 -4.29 16.19
N LEU A 357 12.64 -3.78 15.83
CA LEU A 357 13.73 -4.50 15.17
C LEU A 357 14.86 -4.65 16.19
N GLY A 358 14.81 -5.69 17.02
CA GLY A 358 15.64 -5.76 18.22
C GLY A 358 15.34 -4.60 19.18
N ASN A 359 16.31 -3.73 19.40
CA ASN A 359 16.16 -2.55 20.28
C ASN A 359 15.62 -1.29 19.57
N THR A 360 15.52 -1.32 18.24
CA THR A 360 15.06 -0.16 17.45
C THR A 360 13.55 -0.20 17.28
N THR A 361 12.84 0.86 17.69
CA THR A 361 11.41 1.01 17.40
C THR A 361 11.23 1.52 15.97
N LEU A 362 10.57 0.73 15.14
CA LEU A 362 10.23 1.08 13.75
C LEU A 362 8.86 1.76 13.65
N ILE A 363 7.88 1.23 14.38
CA ILE A 363 6.53 1.79 14.52
C ILE A 363 6.22 1.85 16.01
N ASP A 364 5.72 2.98 16.49
CA ASP A 364 5.30 3.19 17.87
C ASP A 364 3.79 3.43 17.93
N ASN A 365 3.02 2.49 18.46
CA ASN A 365 1.57 2.59 18.60
C ASN A 365 0.85 3.04 17.31
N GLY A 366 1.23 2.47 16.16
CA GLY A 366 0.69 2.82 14.85
C GLY A 366 1.28 4.08 14.20
N PHE A 367 2.30 4.71 14.80
CA PHE A 367 3.05 5.82 14.21
C PHE A 367 4.36 5.33 13.59
N LEU A 368 4.57 5.58 12.29
CA LEU A 368 5.81 5.19 11.61
C LEU A 368 6.95 6.14 11.98
N MET A 369 7.98 5.64 12.68
CA MET A 369 9.04 6.47 13.24
C MET A 369 9.90 7.18 12.20
N SER A 370 9.96 6.67 10.97
CA SER A 370 10.69 7.32 9.87
C SER A 370 10.11 8.68 9.47
N LEU A 371 8.86 8.97 9.83
CA LEU A 371 8.27 10.31 9.64
C LEU A 371 8.95 11.39 10.49
N ARG A 372 9.66 11.00 11.55
CA ARG A 372 10.45 11.90 12.41
C ARG A 372 11.95 11.86 12.13
N ASP A 373 12.38 11.14 11.09
CA ASP A 373 13.78 11.16 10.66
C ASP A 373 14.18 12.57 10.19
N GLU A 374 15.32 13.08 10.65
CA GLU A 374 15.77 14.45 10.35
C GLU A 374 15.88 14.73 8.84
N LYS A 375 16.25 13.73 8.03
CA LYS A 375 16.30 13.88 6.57
C LYS A 375 14.91 13.94 5.98
N VAL A 376 13.96 13.16 6.50
CA VAL A 376 12.55 13.21 6.05
C VAL A 376 11.95 14.57 6.38
N ILE A 377 12.17 15.10 7.58
CA ILE A 377 11.72 16.44 7.98
C ILE A 377 12.36 17.51 7.09
N GLY A 378 13.67 17.42 6.85
CA GLY A 378 14.40 18.34 5.98
C GLY A 378 13.93 18.31 4.51
N GLU A 379 13.58 17.14 3.98
CA GLU A 379 12.98 17.01 2.65
C GLU A 379 11.54 17.55 2.62
N ALA A 380 10.74 17.29 3.66
CA ALA A 380 9.36 17.80 3.75
C ALA A 380 9.30 19.33 3.77
N ALA A 381 10.26 19.99 4.42
CA ALA A 381 10.36 21.45 4.49
C ALA A 381 10.49 22.13 3.10
N ARG A 382 10.88 21.38 2.06
CA ARG A 382 10.91 21.89 0.67
C ARG A 382 9.54 22.00 0.03
N TYR A 383 8.55 21.27 0.56
CA TYR A 383 7.20 21.17 0.01
C TYR A 383 6.15 21.91 0.85
N GLY A 384 6.46 22.28 2.09
CA GLY A 384 5.55 22.95 2.99
C GLY A 384 5.96 22.79 4.45
N ASP A 385 5.00 22.95 5.37
CA ASP A 385 5.20 22.67 6.78
C ASP A 385 5.36 21.15 7.01
N PRO A 386 6.50 20.67 7.55
CA PRO A 386 6.70 19.26 7.84
C PRO A 386 5.65 18.66 8.77
N VAL A 387 5.14 19.42 9.75
CA VAL A 387 4.14 18.90 10.70
C VAL A 387 2.83 18.61 9.99
N ASP A 388 2.34 19.55 9.18
CA ASP A 388 1.18 19.32 8.32
C ASP A 388 1.42 18.14 7.38
N LEU A 389 2.54 18.11 6.66
CA LEU A 389 2.79 17.08 5.66
C LEU A 389 2.93 15.66 6.24
N LEU A 390 3.59 15.51 7.40
CA LEU A 390 4.02 14.21 7.92
C LEU A 390 3.16 13.70 9.08
N GLU A 391 2.60 14.59 9.92
CA GLU A 391 1.88 14.20 11.14
C GLU A 391 0.38 14.53 11.10
N ALA A 392 -0.08 15.44 10.24
CA ALA A 392 -1.52 15.68 10.07
C ALA A 392 -2.16 14.57 9.21
N TYR A 393 -2.52 13.47 9.86
CA TYR A 393 -3.20 12.34 9.24
C TYR A 393 -4.61 12.71 8.78
N ALA A 394 -5.01 12.17 7.62
CA ALA A 394 -6.43 12.06 7.29
C ALA A 394 -7.01 10.96 8.18
N ILE A 395 -7.73 11.36 9.24
CA ILE A 395 -8.50 10.45 10.11
C ILE A 395 -9.73 9.95 9.35
#